data_AF-A0AAV2BUB9-F1
#
_entry.id   AF-A0AAV2BUB9-F1
#
_cell.length_a   1.000
_cell.length_b   1.000
_cell.length_c   1.000
_cell.angle_alpha   90.00
_cell.angle_beta   90.00
_cell.angle_gamma   90.00
#
_symmetry.space_group_name_H-M   'P 1'
#
loop_
_entity.id
_entity.type
_entity.pdbx_description
1 polymer ?
#
loop_
_entity_poly.entity_id
_entity_poly.type
_entity_poly.pdbx_seq_one_letter_code
_entity_poly.pdbx_strand_id
1 'polypeptide(L)'
;MGFKMNDKSWVYDRLECVMGTGLITSKGEKWKQRRRLLMPCFHYNILKSFLTAFNEGALRLVALLQEETKKDFTLIENPIKICALEILLETLFGVKMNASKNEFSDYIHSLNRCADLFMKSRFTPWQWLPILFWNSKSGKEYKFHCQVMQDFTRKVR
;
A
#
# COMPACT_ATOMS: atom_id res chain seq x y z
N MET A 1 -18.45 -15.03 -28.84
CA MET A 1 -18.79 -13.78 -28.12
C MET A 1 -17.95 -13.72 -26.84
N GLY A 2 -16.75 -13.13 -26.89
CA GLY A 2 -15.82 -13.14 -25.75
C GLY A 2 -16.16 -12.04 -24.74
N PHE A 3 -16.45 -12.42 -23.50
CA PHE A 3 -16.70 -11.46 -22.41
C PHE A 3 -15.52 -10.49 -22.26
N LYS A 4 -15.79 -9.19 -22.23
CA LYS A 4 -14.82 -8.11 -21.99
C LYS A 4 -14.11 -8.36 -20.65
N MET A 5 -12.86 -8.84 -20.71
CA MET A 5 -12.06 -9.14 -19.53
C MET A 5 -11.52 -7.85 -18.90
N ASN A 6 -12.00 -7.55 -17.69
CA ASN A 6 -11.35 -6.68 -16.69
C ASN A 6 -11.52 -5.16 -16.87
N ASP A 7 -12.73 -4.69 -17.20
CA ASP A 7 -13.06 -3.26 -17.08
C ASP A 7 -13.08 -2.85 -15.59
N LYS A 8 -12.16 -1.95 -15.20
CA LYS A 8 -12.12 -1.36 -13.85
C LYS A 8 -13.07 -0.18 -13.74
N SER A 9 -13.75 -0.07 -12.60
CA SER A 9 -14.65 1.06 -12.30
C SER A 9 -13.88 2.37 -12.12
N TRP A 10 -14.60 3.50 -12.17
CA TRP A 10 -14.10 4.87 -11.95
C TRP A 10 -13.31 5.05 -10.64
N VAL A 11 -13.54 4.17 -9.68
CA VAL A 11 -12.80 4.10 -8.42
C VAL A 11 -11.30 3.91 -8.64
N TYR A 12 -10.93 3.10 -9.65
CA TYR A 12 -9.54 2.77 -9.95
C TYR A 12 -8.77 3.95 -10.53
N ASP A 13 -9.47 4.94 -11.10
CA ASP A 13 -8.84 6.16 -11.63
C ASP A 13 -8.16 6.95 -10.49
N ARG A 14 -8.74 6.93 -9.28
CA ARG A 14 -8.11 7.54 -8.09
C ARG A 14 -6.90 6.75 -7.61
N LEU A 15 -6.99 5.42 -7.65
CA LEU A 15 -5.86 4.54 -7.29
C LEU A 15 -4.70 4.67 -8.28
N GLU A 16 -4.99 4.98 -9.55
CA GLU A 16 -3.99 5.22 -10.58
C GLU A 16 -3.15 6.47 -10.29
N CYS A 17 -3.73 7.51 -9.67
CA CYS A 17 -2.96 8.67 -9.24
C CYS A 17 -1.89 8.33 -8.19
N VAL A 18 -2.15 7.36 -7.31
CA VAL A 18 -1.21 6.94 -6.27
C VAL A 18 -0.19 5.96 -6.83
N MET A 19 -0.66 4.90 -7.49
CA MET A 19 0.15 3.71 -7.83
C MET A 19 0.53 3.62 -9.32
N GLY A 20 0.13 4.59 -10.13
CA GLY A 20 0.25 4.57 -11.58
C GLY A 20 -0.59 3.48 -12.24
N THR A 21 -0.35 3.24 -13.54
CA THR A 21 -0.90 2.05 -14.22
C THR A 21 -0.09 0.83 -13.79
N GLY A 22 -0.54 0.13 -12.76
CA GLY A 22 0.06 -1.06 -12.12
C GLY A 22 -0.75 -2.34 -12.39
N LEU A 23 -0.45 -3.43 -11.67
CA LEU A 23 -1.27 -4.66 -11.74
C LEU A 23 -2.71 -4.41 -11.29
N ILE A 24 -2.92 -3.56 -10.28
CA ILE A 24 -4.25 -3.30 -9.71
C ILE A 24 -5.10 -2.43 -10.65
N THR A 25 -4.49 -1.44 -11.31
CA THR A 25 -5.18 -0.40 -12.10
C THR A 25 -5.19 -0.68 -13.60
N SER A 26 -4.30 -1.54 -14.11
CA SER A 26 -4.31 -1.91 -15.54
C SER A 26 -5.53 -2.77 -15.94
N LYS A 27 -5.92 -2.64 -17.21
CA LYS A 27 -7.06 -3.31 -17.85
C LYS A 27 -6.58 -4.21 -19.00
N GLY A 28 -7.42 -5.17 -19.41
CA GLY A 28 -7.23 -5.98 -20.63
C GLY A 28 -5.86 -6.68 -20.73
N GLU A 29 -5.24 -6.59 -21.89
CA GLU A 29 -3.95 -7.25 -22.19
C GLU A 29 -2.80 -6.73 -21.33
N LYS A 30 -2.78 -5.42 -21.00
CA LYS A 30 -1.76 -4.84 -20.12
C LYS A 30 -1.78 -5.48 -18.73
N TRP A 31 -2.97 -5.78 -18.21
CA TRP A 31 -3.13 -6.52 -16.96
C TRP A 31 -2.63 -7.96 -17.08
N LYS A 32 -3.02 -8.67 -18.15
CA LYS A 32 -2.61 -10.08 -18.36
C LYS A 32 -1.09 -10.20 -18.43
N GLN A 33 -0.45 -9.31 -19.20
CA GLN A 33 1.01 -9.29 -19.34
C GLN A 33 1.70 -9.07 -17.98
N ARG A 34 1.25 -8.07 -17.21
CA ARG A 34 1.83 -7.76 -15.89
C ARG A 34 1.60 -8.88 -14.87
N ARG A 35 0.41 -9.49 -14.88
CA ARG A 35 0.13 -10.66 -14.04
C ARG A 35 1.06 -11.80 -14.38
N ARG A 36 1.25 -12.10 -15.67
CA ARG A 36 2.16 -13.17 -16.12
C ARG A 36 3.60 -12.92 -15.67
N LEU A 37 4.06 -11.67 -15.68
CA LEU A 37 5.41 -11.31 -15.22
C LEU A 37 5.57 -11.45 -13.70
N LEU A 38 4.55 -11.12 -12.91
CA LEU A 38 4.61 -11.18 -11.44
C LEU A 38 4.41 -12.57 -10.87
N MET A 39 3.66 -13.45 -11.55
CA MET A 39 3.29 -14.75 -10.99
C MET A 39 4.47 -15.65 -10.56
N PRO A 40 5.61 -15.69 -11.28
CA PRO A 40 6.78 -16.46 -10.85
C PRO A 40 7.30 -16.02 -9.48
N CYS A 41 7.22 -14.74 -9.11
CA CYS A 41 7.67 -14.20 -7.82
C CYS A 41 6.90 -14.77 -6.62
N PHE A 42 5.71 -15.35 -6.85
CA PHE A 42 4.87 -15.99 -5.85
C PHE A 42 4.93 -17.52 -5.93
N HIS A 43 5.88 -18.07 -6.68
CA HIS A 43 6.11 -19.51 -6.70
C HIS A 43 6.64 -19.99 -5.33
N TYR A 44 6.23 -21.17 -4.89
CA TYR A 44 6.54 -21.73 -3.57
C TYR A 44 8.03 -21.67 -3.19
N ASN A 45 8.93 -21.94 -4.14
CA ASN A 45 10.38 -21.91 -3.89
C ASN A 45 10.88 -20.49 -3.50
N ILE A 46 10.27 -19.45 -4.08
CA ILE A 46 10.60 -18.06 -3.73
C ILE A 46 9.96 -17.72 -2.38
N LEU A 47 8.71 -18.12 -2.14
CA LEU A 47 8.05 -17.91 -0.85
C LEU A 47 8.81 -18.57 0.32
N LYS A 48 9.45 -19.72 0.09
CA LYS A 48 10.34 -20.35 1.06
C LYS A 48 11.51 -19.46 1.47
N SER A 49 12.08 -18.70 0.53
CA SER A 49 13.18 -17.78 0.83
C SER A 49 12.75 -16.62 1.75
N PHE A 50 11.45 -16.32 1.82
CA PHE A 50 10.89 -15.28 2.67
C PHE A 50 10.61 -15.74 4.11
N LEU A 51 10.70 -17.05 4.40
CA LEU A 51 10.43 -17.59 5.75
C LEU A 51 11.31 -16.97 6.83
N THR A 52 12.58 -16.68 6.52
CA THR A 52 13.49 -16.02 7.45
C THR A 52 12.97 -14.63 7.83
N ALA A 53 12.57 -13.81 6.85
CA ALA A 53 12.02 -12.48 7.11
C ALA A 53 10.69 -12.54 7.88
N PHE A 54 9.81 -13.50 7.55
CA PHE A 54 8.57 -13.72 8.30
C PHE A 54 8.83 -14.09 9.77
N ASN A 55 9.76 -15.01 10.03
CA ASN A 55 10.09 -15.43 11.38
C ASN A 55 10.73 -14.30 12.19
N GLU A 56 11.69 -13.57 11.60
CA GLU A 56 12.31 -12.41 12.25
C GLU A 56 11.28 -11.32 12.58
N GLY A 57 10.38 -10.99 11.63
CA GLY A 57 9.31 -10.01 11.85
C GLY A 57 8.29 -10.47 12.89
N ALA A 58 7.93 -11.76 12.92
CA ALA A 58 7.04 -12.34 13.92
C ALA A 58 7.63 -12.25 15.33
N LEU A 59 8.92 -12.57 15.50
CA LEU A 59 9.61 -12.43 16.79
C LEU A 59 9.64 -10.98 17.28
N ARG A 60 9.90 -10.02 16.38
CA ARG A 60 9.82 -8.58 16.71
C ARG A 60 8.42 -8.16 17.14
N LEU A 61 7.38 -8.64 16.45
CA LEU A 61 6.00 -8.35 16.81
C LEU A 61 5.64 -8.92 18.19
N VAL A 62 6.08 -10.14 18.51
CA VAL A 62 5.87 -10.73 19.84
C VAL A 62 6.51 -9.87 20.92
N ALA A 63 7.76 -9.43 20.72
CA ALA A 63 8.45 -8.56 21.68
C ALA A 63 7.72 -7.21 21.87
N LEU A 64 7.23 -6.59 20.80
CA LEU A 64 6.44 -5.36 20.88
C LEU A 64 5.13 -5.59 21.64
N LEU A 65 4.41 -6.67 21.34
CA LEU A 65 3.14 -6.99 21.99
C LEU A 65 3.33 -7.33 23.48
N GLN A 66 4.45 -7.96 23.86
CA GLN A 66 4.78 -8.20 25.26
C GLN A 66 4.89 -6.88 26.05
N GLU A 67 5.53 -5.86 25.50
CA GLU A 67 5.61 -4.53 26.14
C GLU A 67 4.23 -3.85 26.23
N GLU A 68 3.37 -4.06 25.23
CA GLU A 68 2.01 -3.54 25.25
C GLU A 68 1.12 -4.18 26.34
N THR A 69 1.43 -5.39 26.83
CA THR A 69 0.68 -6.01 27.95
C THR A 69 0.81 -5.24 29.27
N LYS A 70 1.76 -4.32 29.38
CA LYS A 70 1.92 -3.45 30.56
C LYS A 70 0.91 -2.30 30.59
N LYS A 71 0.14 -2.10 29.51
CA LYS A 71 -0.88 -1.05 29.40
C LYS A 71 -2.27 -1.64 29.62
N ASP A 72 -3.17 -0.82 30.16
CA ASP A 72 -4.58 -1.23 30.37
C ASP A 72 -5.33 -1.44 29.04
N PHE A 73 -4.89 -0.76 27.98
CA PHE A 73 -5.48 -0.89 26.64
C PHE A 73 -4.43 -0.60 25.56
N THR A 74 -4.44 -1.43 24.51
CA THR A 74 -3.57 -1.26 23.35
C THR A 74 -4.33 -1.48 22.05
N LEU A 75 -4.15 -0.56 21.12
CA LEU A 75 -4.55 -0.71 19.72
C LEU A 75 -3.50 -1.55 18.97
N ILE A 76 -3.78 -2.84 18.78
CA ILE A 76 -2.87 -3.79 18.11
C ILE A 76 -2.65 -3.50 16.62
N GLU A 77 -3.49 -2.67 16.01
CA GLU A 77 -3.44 -2.34 14.58
C GLU A 77 -2.10 -1.75 14.17
N ASN A 78 -1.55 -0.81 14.95
CA ASN A 78 -0.29 -0.14 14.62
C ASN A 78 0.91 -1.11 14.67
N PRO A 79 1.14 -1.88 15.74
CA PRO A 79 2.19 -2.90 15.77
C PRO A 79 2.13 -3.89 14.61
N ILE A 80 0.92 -4.36 14.26
CA ILE A 80 0.72 -5.30 13.15
C ILE A 80 1.08 -4.64 11.80
N LYS A 81 0.62 -3.41 11.55
CA LYS A 81 0.93 -2.67 10.31
C LYS A 81 2.43 -2.46 10.14
N ILE A 82 3.14 -2.10 11.21
CA ILE A 82 4.59 -1.87 11.18
C ILE A 82 5.32 -3.19 10.86
N CYS A 83 4.99 -4.28 11.57
CA CYS A 83 5.58 -5.59 11.33
C CYS A 83 5.33 -6.08 9.88
N ALA A 84 4.10 -5.97 9.39
CA ALA A 84 3.75 -6.37 8.03
C ALA A 84 4.53 -5.56 6.97
N LEU A 85 4.73 -4.25 7.21
CA LEU A 85 5.51 -3.39 6.34
C LEU A 85 7.00 -3.77 6.34
N GLU A 86 7.60 -4.04 7.50
CA GLU A 86 8.99 -4.48 7.60
C GLU A 86 9.23 -5.77 6.82
N ILE A 87 8.39 -6.77 7.04
CA ILE A 87 8.43 -8.05 6.33
C ILE A 87 8.30 -7.82 4.82
N LEU A 88 7.36 -6.98 4.40
CA LEU A 88 7.16 -6.67 2.99
C LEU A 88 8.38 -5.98 2.38
N LEU A 89 8.99 -5.03 3.09
CA LEU A 89 10.18 -4.32 2.61
C LEU A 89 11.39 -5.26 2.51
N GLU A 90 11.58 -6.13 3.50
CA GLU A 90 12.67 -7.10 3.51
C GLU A 90 12.51 -8.14 2.39
N THR A 91 11.29 -8.64 2.17
CA THR A 91 11.02 -9.65 1.14
C THR A 91 11.02 -9.09 -0.29
N LEU A 92 10.50 -7.88 -0.50
CA LEU A 92 10.41 -7.27 -1.83
C LEU A 92 11.67 -6.53 -2.26
N PHE A 93 12.36 -5.87 -1.33
CA PHE A 93 13.49 -4.99 -1.64
C PHE A 93 14.83 -5.50 -1.07
N GLY A 94 14.82 -6.57 -0.27
CA GLY A 94 16.04 -7.10 0.36
C GLY A 94 16.64 -6.17 1.42
N VAL A 95 15.89 -5.16 1.87
CA VAL A 95 16.38 -4.17 2.83
C VAL A 95 15.97 -4.61 4.24
N LYS A 96 16.95 -5.06 5.04
CA LYS A 96 16.76 -5.26 6.48
C LYS A 96 16.64 -3.90 7.16
N MET A 97 15.42 -3.49 7.42
CA MET A 97 15.13 -2.14 7.90
C MET A 97 14.31 -2.20 9.17
N ASN A 98 14.78 -1.47 10.19
CA ASN A 98 13.97 -1.20 11.37
C ASN A 98 13.04 -0.03 10.99
N ALA A 99 11.82 -0.32 10.57
CA ALA A 99 10.82 0.68 10.18
C ALA A 99 10.43 1.61 11.35
N SER A 100 10.94 1.34 12.55
CA SER A 100 10.98 2.25 13.70
C SER A 100 11.80 3.54 13.48
N LYS A 101 12.53 3.69 12.37
CA LYS A 101 13.20 4.96 12.02
C LYS A 101 12.31 5.84 11.13
N ASN A 102 12.31 7.15 11.42
CA ASN A 102 11.57 8.25 10.75
C ASN A 102 11.60 8.27 9.20
N GLU A 103 12.39 7.43 8.53
CA GLU A 103 12.58 7.49 7.08
C GLU A 103 11.32 7.17 6.28
N PHE A 104 10.38 6.39 6.84
CA PHE A 104 9.10 6.07 6.22
C PHE A 104 7.91 6.77 6.88
N SER A 105 8.10 7.58 7.93
CA SER A 105 6.97 8.21 8.64
C SER A 105 6.14 9.04 7.68
N ASP A 106 6.79 9.80 6.80
CA ASP A 106 6.13 10.68 5.83
C ASP A 106 5.42 9.89 4.73
N TYR A 107 6.01 8.77 4.30
CA TYR A 107 5.40 7.86 3.34
C TYR A 107 4.15 7.18 3.93
N ILE A 108 4.27 6.60 5.12
CA ILE A 108 3.18 5.91 5.83
C ILE A 108 2.07 6.90 6.16
N HIS A 109 2.42 8.09 6.65
CA HIS A 109 1.47 9.17 6.91
C HIS A 109 0.72 9.57 5.63
N SER A 110 1.44 9.78 4.52
CA SER A 110 0.82 10.13 3.24
C SER A 110 -0.07 9.02 2.68
N LEU A 111 0.35 7.76 2.81
CA LEU A 111 -0.44 6.59 2.42
C LEU A 111 -1.74 6.49 3.22
N ASN A 112 -1.64 6.60 4.55
CA ASN A 112 -2.81 6.59 5.43
C ASN A 112 -3.74 7.75 5.10
N ARG A 113 -3.19 8.94 4.85
CA ARG A 113 -4.01 10.11 4.50
C ARG A 113 -4.72 9.95 3.15
N CYS A 114 -4.04 9.41 2.14
CA CYS A 114 -4.67 9.05 0.88
C CYS A 114 -5.78 8.00 1.08
N ALA A 115 -5.55 6.97 1.90
CA ALA A 115 -6.56 5.95 2.21
C ALA A 115 -7.78 6.55 2.90
N ASP A 116 -7.58 7.43 3.90
CA ASP A 116 -8.65 8.14 4.60
C ASP A 116 -9.49 9.01 3.65
N LEU A 117 -8.83 9.80 2.80
CA LEU A 117 -9.50 10.65 1.82
C LEU A 117 -10.28 9.81 0.79
N PHE A 118 -9.71 8.69 0.37
CA PHE A 118 -10.38 7.75 -0.53
C PHE A 118 -11.62 7.13 0.12
N MET A 119 -11.52 6.71 1.39
CA MET A 119 -12.63 6.15 2.15
C MET A 119 -13.71 7.18 2.43
N LYS A 120 -13.35 8.39 2.88
CA LYS A 120 -14.28 9.51 3.05
C LYS A 120 -15.02 9.83 1.75
N SER A 121 -14.29 9.82 0.62
CA SER A 121 -14.88 10.09 -0.68
C SER A 121 -15.84 9.00 -1.17
N ARG A 122 -15.89 7.82 -0.54
CA ARG A 122 -16.96 6.83 -0.78
C ARG A 122 -18.29 7.26 -0.18
N PHE A 123 -18.27 8.03 0.90
CA PHE A 123 -19.48 8.45 1.64
C PHE A 123 -19.95 9.87 1.29
N THR A 124 -19.28 10.57 0.38
CA THR A 124 -19.61 11.93 -0.07
C THR A 124 -19.93 11.95 -1.58
N PRO A 125 -21.21 11.79 -1.98
CA PRO A 125 -21.59 11.59 -3.38
C PRO A 125 -21.15 12.71 -4.33
N TRP A 126 -21.11 13.97 -3.89
CA TRP A 126 -20.65 15.09 -4.73
C TRP A 126 -19.15 15.01 -5.07
N GLN A 127 -18.36 14.26 -4.31
CA GLN A 127 -16.94 14.00 -4.60
C GLN A 127 -16.74 12.84 -5.59
N TRP A 128 -17.81 12.20 -6.07
CA TRP A 128 -17.69 11.14 -7.09
C TRP A 128 -17.48 11.73 -8.48
N LEU A 129 -17.92 12.96 -8.71
CA LEU A 129 -17.65 13.70 -9.94
C LEU A 129 -16.18 14.16 -9.94
N PRO A 130 -15.35 13.73 -10.91
CA PRO A 130 -13.92 14.03 -10.92
C PRO A 130 -13.61 15.52 -10.85
N ILE A 131 -14.36 16.34 -11.59
CA ILE A 131 -14.16 17.80 -11.63
C ILE A 131 -14.37 18.41 -10.24
N LEU A 132 -15.43 18.01 -9.53
CA LEU A 132 -15.71 18.52 -8.19
C LEU A 132 -14.66 18.03 -7.18
N PHE A 133 -14.26 16.77 -7.29
CA PHE A 133 -13.23 16.21 -6.42
C PHE A 133 -11.89 16.93 -6.57
N TRP A 134 -11.36 17.03 -7.79
CA TRP A 134 -10.04 17.62 -8.05
C TRP A 134 -9.96 19.11 -7.72
N ASN A 135 -11.09 19.83 -7.79
CA ASN A 135 -11.18 21.23 -7.38
C ASN A 135 -11.43 21.41 -5.88
N SER A 136 -11.87 20.37 -5.17
CA SER A 136 -12.09 20.41 -3.72
C SER A 136 -10.77 20.44 -2.93
N LYS A 137 -10.84 20.87 -1.65
CA LYS A 137 -9.71 20.78 -0.72
C LYS A 137 -9.18 19.34 -0.60
N SER A 138 -10.08 18.36 -0.53
CA SER A 138 -9.74 16.94 -0.43
C SER A 138 -8.97 16.43 -1.66
N GLY A 139 -9.34 16.87 -2.87
CA GLY A 139 -8.63 16.46 -4.08
C GLY A 139 -7.24 17.06 -4.20
N LYS A 140 -7.06 18.33 -3.80
CA LYS A 140 -5.75 18.98 -3.73
C LYS A 140 -4.83 18.29 -2.71
N GLU A 141 -5.37 17.98 -1.53
CA GLU A 141 -4.66 17.25 -0.49
C GLU A 141 -4.29 15.83 -0.94
N TYR A 142 -5.21 15.12 -1.59
CA TYR A 142 -4.94 13.80 -2.16
C TYR A 142 -3.79 13.85 -3.17
N LYS A 143 -3.78 14.85 -4.05
CA LYS A 143 -2.72 15.04 -5.05
C LYS A 143 -1.36 15.30 -4.41
N PHE A 144 -1.30 16.09 -3.35
CA PHE A 144 -0.08 16.35 -2.59
C PHE A 144 0.51 15.05 -2.02
N HIS A 145 -0.30 14.26 -1.30
CA HIS A 145 0.17 12.99 -0.74
C HIS A 145 0.55 11.96 -1.81
N CYS A 146 -0.14 11.95 -2.97
CA CYS A 146 0.28 11.15 -4.12
C CYS A 146 1.69 11.52 -4.58
N GLN A 147 2.03 12.81 -4.64
CA GLN A 147 3.36 13.26 -5.05
C GLN A 147 4.44 12.81 -4.05
N VAL A 148 4.20 13.00 -2.75
CA VAL A 148 5.13 12.53 -1.70
C VAL A 148 5.42 11.04 -1.83
N MET A 149 4.39 10.21 -2.03
CA MET A 149 4.56 8.76 -2.21
C MET A 149 5.33 8.40 -3.49
N GLN A 150 5.07 9.10 -4.59
CA GLN A 150 5.77 8.87 -5.86
C GLN A 150 7.25 9.26 -5.76
N ASP A 151 7.56 10.39 -5.13
CA ASP A 151 8.93 10.86 -4.95
C ASP A 151 9.71 9.93 -4.01
N PHE A 152 9.06 9.42 -2.96
CA PHE A 152 9.62 8.38 -2.10
C PHE A 152 9.97 7.11 -2.89
N THR A 153 9.03 6.62 -3.71
CA THR A 153 9.25 5.43 -4.53
C THR A 153 10.40 5.61 -5.53
N ARG A 154 10.59 6.82 -6.06
CA ARG A 154 11.75 7.14 -6.93
C ARG A 154 13.06 7.18 -6.16
N LYS A 155 13.06 7.52 -4.87
CA LYS A 155 14.27 7.58 -4.02
C LYS A 155 14.77 6.20 -3.61
N VAL A 156 13.86 5.26 -3.37
CA VAL A 156 14.19 3.90 -2.93
C VAL A 156 14.62 2.98 -4.09
N ARG A 157 14.32 3.37 -5.33
CA ARG A 157 14.73 2.66 -6.55
C ARG A 157 16.11 3.12 -7.04
#